data_AF-A0A3M1RGR2-F1
#
_entry.id   AF-A0A3M1RGR2-F1
#
_cell.length_a   1.000
_cell.length_b   1.000
_cell.length_c   1.000
_cell.angle_alpha   90.00
_cell.angle_beta   90.00
_cell.angle_gamma   90.00
#
_symmetry.space_group_name_H-M   'P 1'
#
loop_
_entity.id
_entity.type
_entity.pdbx_description
1 polymer ?
#
loop_
_entity_poly.entity_id
_entity_poly.type
_entity_poly.pdbx_seq_one_letter_code
_entity_poly.pdbx_strand_id
1 'polypeptide(L)'
;MRLRKEMIAHLAKTLVHDLLKRKAIEIPPEKEEEIIGRVRHVITEDLLVEDRLNEEVREILKAYAADMARGNIEYQKMFALVKRKLIKERGLIL
;
A
#
# COMPACT_ATOMS: atom_id res chain seq x y z
N MET A 1 -7.22 -1.52 -0.30
CA MET A 1 -8.04 -2.62 0.30
C MET A 1 -7.62 -2.85 1.76
N ARG A 2 -8.54 -3.14 2.69
CA ARG A 2 -8.19 -3.38 4.11
C ARG A 2 -8.19 -4.88 4.44
N LEU A 3 -7.00 -5.46 4.60
CA LEU A 3 -6.85 -6.80 5.19
C LEU A 3 -6.85 -6.69 6.72
N ARG A 4 -7.45 -7.65 7.41
CA ARG A 4 -7.41 -7.73 8.88
C ARG A 4 -5.99 -8.02 9.35
N LYS A 5 -5.55 -7.40 10.46
CA LYS A 5 -4.19 -7.57 11.01
C LYS A 5 -3.82 -9.04 11.25
N GLU A 6 -4.77 -9.82 11.74
CA GLU A 6 -4.64 -11.27 11.95
C GLU A 6 -4.36 -12.02 10.65
N MET A 7 -5.02 -11.63 9.56
CA MET A 7 -4.83 -12.22 8.25
C MET A 7 -3.45 -11.90 7.67
N ILE A 8 -2.95 -10.67 7.88
CA ILE A 8 -1.59 -10.27 7.49
C ILE A 8 -0.54 -11.07 8.28
N ALA A 9 -0.76 -11.26 9.59
CA ALA A 9 0.14 -12.07 10.42
C ALA A 9 0.16 -13.54 9.97
N HIS A 10 -1.01 -14.11 9.67
CA HIS A 10 -1.10 -15.47 9.14
C HIS A 10 -0.41 -15.60 7.79
N LEU A 11 -0.66 -14.68 6.85
CA LEU A 11 -0.01 -14.65 5.54
C LEU A 11 1.51 -14.55 5.65
N ALA A 12 2.03 -13.66 6.50
CA ALA A 12 3.46 -13.49 6.70
C ALA A 12 4.11 -14.78 7.20
N LYS A 13 3.47 -15.47 8.17
CA LYS A 13 3.96 -16.75 8.69
C LYS A 13 3.95 -17.84 7.61
N THR A 14 2.86 -17.97 6.88
CA THR A 14 2.73 -18.97 5.80
C THR A 14 3.76 -18.74 4.70
N LEU A 15 4.00 -17.48 4.30
CA LEU A 15 5.01 -17.13 3.30
C LEU A 15 6.42 -17.52 3.73
N VAL A 16 6.84 -17.17 4.95
CA VAL A 16 8.17 -17.52 5.47
C VAL A 16 8.33 -19.03 5.56
N HIS A 17 7.31 -19.73 6.05
CA HIS A 17 7.33 -21.19 6.16
C HIS A 17 7.42 -21.88 4.79
N ASP A 18 6.66 -21.41 3.79
CA ASP A 18 6.72 -21.94 2.44
C ASP A 18 8.07 -21.69 1.77
N LEU A 19 8.69 -20.52 1.99
CA LEU A 19 10.02 -20.19 1.47
C LEU A 19 11.10 -21.10 2.07
N LEU A 20 11.02 -21.37 3.38
CA LEU A 20 11.89 -22.34 4.07
C LEU A 20 11.67 -23.76 3.54
N LYS A 21 10.42 -24.20 3.40
CA LYS A 21 10.06 -25.54 2.91
C LYS A 21 10.57 -25.78 1.49
N ARG A 22 10.53 -24.76 0.64
CA ARG A 22 11.06 -24.81 -0.73
C ARG A 22 12.59 -24.68 -0.81
N LYS A 23 13.28 -24.51 0.32
CA LYS A 23 14.72 -24.19 0.39
C LYS A 23 15.10 -22.98 -0.47
N ALA A 24 14.17 -22.04 -0.65
CA ALA A 24 14.43 -20.80 -1.37
C ALA A 24 15.26 -19.83 -0.52
N ILE A 25 15.18 -19.97 0.81
CA ILE A 25 15.93 -19.22 1.80
C ILE A 25 16.40 -20.17 2.91
N GLU A 26 17.55 -19.89 3.49
CA GLU A 26 18.02 -20.50 4.73
C GLU A 26 18.04 -19.43 5.82
N ILE A 27 17.35 -19.71 6.91
CA ILE A 27 17.24 -18.80 8.05
C ILE A 27 17.66 -19.57 9.30
N PRO A 28 18.52 -18.99 10.16
CA PRO A 28 18.76 -19.55 11.48
C PRO A 28 17.44 -19.60 12.29
N PRO A 29 17.18 -20.66 13.08
CA PRO A 29 15.94 -20.79 13.86
C PRO A 29 15.67 -19.59 14.77
N GLU A 30 16.71 -19.00 15.34
CA GLU A 30 16.62 -17.83 16.22
C GLU A 30 16.18 -16.54 15.52
N LYS A 31 16.21 -16.48 14.18
CA LYS A 31 15.81 -15.31 13.38
C LYS A 31 14.46 -15.48 12.67
N GLU A 32 13.83 -16.65 12.77
CA GLU A 32 12.57 -16.92 12.08
C GLU A 32 11.48 -15.91 12.44
N GLU A 33 11.32 -15.63 13.73
CA GLU A 33 10.30 -14.68 14.23
C GLU A 33 10.59 -13.23 13.81
N GLU A 34 11.88 -12.84 13.73
CA GLU A 34 12.28 -11.54 13.20
C GLU A 34 11.90 -11.40 11.71
N ILE A 35 12.15 -12.43 10.91
CA ILE A 35 11.83 -12.41 9.48
C ILE A 35 10.31 -12.37 9.26
N ILE A 36 9.53 -13.16 10.01
CA ILE A 36 8.06 -13.08 9.97
C ILE A 36 7.60 -11.66 10.31
N GLY A 37 8.21 -11.04 11.33
CA GLY A 37 7.94 -9.65 11.71
C GLY A 37 8.22 -8.66 10.58
N ARG A 38 9.35 -8.81 9.88
CA ARG A 38 9.73 -7.97 8.73
C ARG A 38 8.76 -8.16 7.55
N VAL A 39 8.43 -9.40 7.20
CA VAL A 39 7.47 -9.68 6.11
C VAL A 39 6.11 -9.08 6.43
N ARG A 40 5.63 -9.23 7.67
CA ARG A 40 4.39 -8.59 8.13
C ARG A 40 4.44 -7.07 7.99
N HIS A 41 5.55 -6.45 8.38
CA HIS A 41 5.73 -5.01 8.25
C HIS A 41 5.70 -4.56 6.78
N VAL A 42 6.42 -5.25 5.90
CA VAL A 42 6.43 -4.94 4.45
C VAL A 42 5.03 -5.06 3.85
N ILE A 43 4.30 -6.15 4.13
CA ILE A 43 2.91 -6.31 3.64
C ILE A 43 2.02 -5.18 4.16
N THR A 44 2.19 -4.78 5.42
CA THR A 44 1.39 -3.70 6.02
C THR A 44 1.70 -2.36 5.37
N GLU A 45 2.98 -2.04 5.17
CA GLU A 45 3.40 -0.80 4.50
C GLU A 45 2.85 -0.72 3.08
N ASP A 46 2.91 -1.83 2.33
CA ASP A 46 2.41 -1.93 0.96
C ASP A 46 0.90 -1.65 0.89
N LEU A 47 0.11 -2.26 1.79
CA LEU A 47 -1.34 -2.00 1.88
C LEU A 47 -1.67 -0.54 2.22
N LEU A 48 -0.78 0.15 2.95
CA LEU A 48 -0.94 1.56 3.31
C LEU A 48 -0.52 2.52 2.21
N VAL A 49 0.18 2.07 1.15
CA VAL A 49 0.55 2.92 0.01
C VAL A 49 -0.69 3.51 -0.65
N GLU A 50 -1.74 2.71 -0.82
CA GLU A 50 -2.99 3.19 -1.41
C GLU A 50 -3.66 4.27 -0.54
N ASP A 51 -3.70 4.07 0.78
CA ASP A 51 -4.30 5.03 1.72
C ASP A 51 -3.52 6.35 1.75
N ARG A 52 -2.18 6.29 1.77
CA ARG A 52 -1.30 7.47 1.68
C ARG A 52 -1.51 8.23 0.38
N LEU A 53 -1.58 7.51 -0.75
CA LEU A 53 -1.84 8.10 -2.05
C LEU A 53 -3.21 8.79 -2.09
N ASN A 54 -4.25 8.14 -1.55
CA ASN A 54 -5.59 8.71 -1.53
C ASN A 54 -5.63 10.00 -0.69
N GLU A 55 -4.94 10.04 0.45
CA GLU A 55 -4.88 11.24 1.28
C GLU A 55 -4.15 12.38 0.60
N GLU A 56 -3.02 12.08 -0.05
CA GLU A 56 -2.28 13.07 -0.83
C GLU A 56 -3.10 13.66 -1.98
N VAL A 57 -3.88 12.82 -2.68
CA VAL A 57 -4.80 13.30 -3.71
C VAL A 57 -5.84 14.26 -3.11
N ARG A 58 -6.37 13.99 -1.92
CA ARG A 58 -7.32 14.90 -1.25
C ARG A 58 -6.67 16.24 -0.91
N GLU A 59 -5.45 16.22 -0.36
CA GLU A 59 -4.70 17.44 -0.04
C GLU A 59 -4.43 18.30 -1.28
N ILE A 60 -4.02 17.67 -2.38
CA ILE A 60 -3.85 18.36 -3.67
C ILE A 60 -5.18 19.00 -4.09
N LEU A 61 -6.28 18.25 -4.07
CA LEU A 61 -7.58 18.78 -4.50
C LEU A 61 -8.14 19.87 -3.60
N LYS A 62 -7.85 19.85 -2.29
CA LYS A 62 -8.21 20.94 -1.37
C LYS A 62 -7.59 22.27 -1.82
N ALA A 63 -6.34 22.25 -2.29
CA ALA A 63 -5.65 23.44 -2.79
C ALA A 63 -6.32 24.02 -4.06
N TYR A 64 -6.94 23.18 -4.88
CA TYR A 64 -7.60 23.57 -6.14
C TYR A 64 -9.13 23.69 -6.04
N ALA A 65 -9.70 23.64 -4.82
CA ALA A 65 -11.16 23.61 -4.63
C ALA A 65 -11.88 24.84 -5.23
N ALA A 66 -11.30 26.03 -5.07
CA ALA A 66 -11.86 27.26 -5.62
C ALA A 66 -11.85 27.28 -7.17
N ASP A 67 -10.79 26.74 -7.79
CA ASP A 67 -10.65 26.67 -9.23
C ASP A 67 -11.62 25.65 -9.85
N MET A 68 -11.80 24.51 -9.17
CA MET A 68 -12.78 23.49 -9.58
C MET A 68 -14.22 24.02 -9.52
N ALA A 69 -14.55 24.82 -8.50
CA ALA A 69 -15.85 25.47 -8.40
C ALA A 69 -16.10 26.45 -9.54
N ARG A 70 -15.09 27.27 -9.91
CA ARG A 70 -15.19 28.20 -11.05
C ARG A 70 -15.29 27.48 -12.40
N GLY A 71 -14.63 26.34 -12.54
CA GLY A 71 -14.62 25.54 -13.77
C GLY A 71 -15.78 24.55 -13.91
N ASN A 72 -16.70 24.49 -12.95
CA ASN A 72 -17.75 23.45 -12.86
C ASN A 72 -17.19 22.02 -13.00
N ILE A 73 -16.03 21.78 -12.38
CA ILE A 73 -15.33 20.50 -12.47
C ILE A 73 -15.76 19.59 -11.32
N GLU A 74 -16.17 18.37 -11.66
CA GLU A 74 -16.58 17.38 -10.67
C GLU A 74 -15.38 16.81 -9.90
N TYR A 75 -15.44 16.87 -8.57
CA TYR A 75 -14.40 16.41 -7.66
C TYR A 75 -13.98 14.96 -7.91
N GLN A 76 -14.94 14.04 -8.11
CA GLN A 76 -14.64 12.63 -8.35
C GLN A 76 -13.81 12.41 -9.61
N LYS A 77 -14.10 13.15 -10.68
CA LYS A 77 -13.35 13.08 -11.94
C LYS A 77 -11.91 13.56 -11.75
N MET A 78 -11.73 14.67 -11.04
CA MET A 78 -10.37 15.18 -10.73
C MET A 78 -9.59 14.26 -9.81
N PHE A 79 -10.25 13.67 -8.81
CA PHE A 79 -9.64 12.66 -7.95
C PHE A 79 -9.09 11.48 -8.74
N ALA A 80 -9.87 10.94 -9.68
CA ALA A 80 -9.42 9.84 -10.53
C ALA A 80 -8.23 10.23 -11.43
N LEU A 81 -8.24 11.45 -11.98
CA LEU A 81 -7.17 11.95 -12.84
C LEU A 81 -5.86 12.16 -12.07
N VAL A 82 -5.92 12.84 -10.93
CA VAL A 82 -4.74 13.10 -10.07
C VAL A 82 -4.20 11.78 -9.51
N LYS A 83 -5.07 10.88 -9.04
CA LYS A 83 -4.65 9.54 -8.59
C LYS A 83 -3.92 8.77 -9.70
N ARG A 84 -4.46 8.74 -10.92
CA ARG A 84 -3.80 8.08 -12.07
C ARG A 84 -2.45 8.71 -12.42
N LYS A 85 -2.33 10.04 -12.34
CA LYS A 85 -1.08 10.75 -12.60
C LYS A 85 -0.01 10.37 -11.58
N LEU A 86 -0.34 10.43 -10.29
CA LEU A 86 0.59 10.07 -9.21
C LEU A 86 1.01 8.59 -9.25
N ILE A 87 0.11 7.66 -9.59
CA ILE A 87 0.43 6.24 -9.79
C ILE A 87 1.54 6.09 -10.85
N LYS A 88 1.37 6.75 -12.00
CA LYS A 88 2.33 6.69 -13.11
C LYS A 88 3.67 7.32 -12.76
N GLU A 89 3.65 8.50 -12.14
CA GLU A 89 4.87 9.25 -11.79
C GLU A 89 5.72 8.50 -10.75
N ARG A 90 5.07 7.75 -9.86
CA ARG A 90 5.75 7.00 -8.79
C ARG A 90 5.96 5.52 -9.12
N GLY A 91 5.53 5.06 -10.29
CA GLY A 91 5.61 3.65 -10.68
C GLY A 91 4.88 2.71 -9.71
N LEU A 92 3.80 3.16 -9.08
CA LEU A 92 3.03 2.34 -8.14
C LEU A 92 2.23 1.27 -8.89
N ILE A 93 2.17 0.07 -8.31
CA ILE A 93 1.30 -1.02 -8.76
C ILE A 93 0.20 -1.15 -7.71
N LEU A 94 -1.05 -0.89 -8.12
CA LEU A 94 -2.25 -0.93 -7.28
C LEU A 94 -3.27 -1.91 -7.85
#